data_AF-A0A7D5UZK1-F1
#
_entry.id   AF-A0A7D5UZK1-F1
#
_cell.length_a   1.000
_cell.length_b   1.000
_cell.length_c   1.000
_cell.angle_alpha   90.00
_cell.angle_beta   90.00
_cell.angle_gamma   90.00
#
_symmetry.space_group_name_H-M   'P 1'
#
loop_
_entity.id
_entity.type
_entity.pdbx_description
1 polymer ?
#
loop_
_entity_poly.entity_id
_entity_poly.type
_entity_poly.pdbx_seq_one_letter_code
_entity_poly.pdbx_strand_id
1 'polypeptide(L)'
;MAFNFCDQDHGGAIDVLIHNANAFDQSYTLLQSFSSTAGYQSHGGLFDASIRTAIYGNLWSTNAFLPLIETGTEKKVVHISTIIADLDFIKSSGIENALVYAVAKAGMNVQVTKYAVELAPRGIKVLALSPGWVDTFEGDASLTTIDLLQAELLHQFITITGPGIAAGSDDPGHAMGQFWAQIAPGIGFSNPHVLHLAYSLAGYHLARGDSWDRNAQAHRLAVAKLNFTAGLAELNKAISVMDNGTCGAIYISVMLLCFCTFAAGPVGRNDLLVCQVGVARPNPSVPLARGAHLVRQRFDSATLFSGLMAPLAPTNSQPADSRATCHRQCFVRVDWIDQLSRLRELIVSSDTREVSVAIRSFDTLRAIYEATYGDRDGLYEGPPMHGMVLRWLYVMEDDFVASLQSKDAMALLILAYFAPLLNTMSKAWFLKGWAEHLLTSIRIFIDKEYVEWLEWPMGVAEQYSEHIC
;
A
#
# COMPACT_ATOMS: atom_id res chain seq x y z
N MET A 1 18.03 -43.53 -17.15
CA MET A 1 17.22 -43.70 -18.37
C MET A 1 17.41 -42.42 -19.17
N ALA A 2 18.20 -42.46 -20.24
CA ALA A 2 18.52 -41.27 -21.04
C ALA A 2 17.30 -40.96 -21.93
N PHE A 3 16.63 -39.84 -21.67
CA PHE A 3 15.56 -39.37 -22.53
C PHE A 3 16.17 -38.74 -23.77
N ASN A 4 15.91 -39.36 -24.92
CA ASN A 4 16.35 -38.92 -26.24
C ASN A 4 15.45 -37.74 -26.67
N PHE A 5 15.68 -36.55 -26.13
CA PHE A 5 15.05 -35.31 -26.58
C PHE A 5 15.88 -34.72 -27.72
N CYS A 6 15.78 -35.30 -28.91
CA CYS A 6 16.15 -34.60 -30.14
C CYS A 6 15.26 -35.15 -31.25
N ASP A 7 14.35 -34.29 -31.70
CA ASP A 7 13.61 -34.46 -32.93
C ASP A 7 14.62 -34.57 -34.08
N GLN A 8 14.42 -35.52 -35.00
CA GLN A 8 15.35 -35.74 -36.12
C GLN A 8 15.39 -34.53 -37.09
N ASP A 9 14.49 -33.56 -36.91
CA ASP A 9 14.32 -32.39 -37.76
C ASP A 9 15.26 -31.20 -37.43
N HIS A 10 16.06 -31.24 -36.34
CA HIS A 10 16.91 -30.10 -35.92
C HIS A 10 18.42 -30.38 -35.86
N GLY A 11 18.89 -31.47 -36.46
CA GLY A 11 20.33 -31.75 -36.58
C GLY A 11 21.08 -31.92 -35.24
N GLY A 12 20.36 -32.10 -34.13
CA GLY A 12 20.92 -32.29 -32.80
C GLY A 12 21.46 -31.01 -32.12
N ALA A 13 21.10 -29.80 -32.58
CA ALA A 13 21.49 -28.55 -31.93
C ALA A 13 20.42 -28.03 -30.96
N ILE A 14 20.82 -27.32 -29.90
CA ILE A 14 19.92 -26.65 -28.94
C ILE A 14 20.19 -25.14 -28.96
N ASP A 15 19.23 -24.35 -29.41
CA ASP A 15 19.36 -22.89 -29.43
C ASP A 15 19.16 -22.25 -28.05
N VAL A 16 18.19 -22.78 -27.29
CA VAL A 16 17.80 -22.24 -25.98
C VAL A 16 17.50 -23.38 -25.02
N LEU A 17 18.22 -23.43 -23.90
CA LEU A 17 17.94 -24.30 -22.76
C LEU A 17 17.27 -23.49 -21.64
N ILE A 18 16.09 -23.92 -21.18
CA ILE A 18 15.36 -23.26 -20.09
C ILE A 18 15.25 -24.19 -18.89
N HIS A 19 15.94 -23.83 -17.80
CA HIS A 19 15.84 -24.49 -16.51
C HIS A 19 14.65 -23.92 -15.72
N ASN A 20 13.51 -24.57 -15.86
CA ASN A 20 12.27 -24.25 -15.13
C ASN A 20 12.03 -25.15 -13.90
N ALA A 21 12.52 -26.39 -13.93
CA ALA A 21 12.20 -27.39 -12.91
C ALA A 21 12.74 -26.99 -11.52
N ASN A 22 11.89 -27.07 -10.50
CA ASN A 22 12.29 -26.91 -9.11
C ASN A 22 11.36 -27.72 -8.20
N ALA A 23 11.92 -28.39 -7.20
CA ALA A 23 11.09 -28.99 -6.16
C ALA A 23 10.49 -27.86 -5.32
N PHE A 24 9.17 -27.90 -5.12
CA PHE A 24 8.44 -26.93 -4.32
C PHE A 24 7.50 -27.70 -3.40
N ASP A 25 7.69 -27.52 -2.09
CA ASP A 25 6.81 -28.10 -1.08
C ASP A 25 6.16 -26.96 -0.28
N GLN A 26 4.84 -26.81 -0.47
CA GLN A 26 4.02 -25.78 0.16
C GLN A 26 4.01 -25.88 1.69
N SER A 27 4.16 -27.10 2.22
CA SER A 27 4.13 -27.40 3.66
C SER A 27 5.28 -26.75 4.43
N TYR A 28 6.41 -26.53 3.76
CA TYR A 28 7.65 -26.04 4.39
C TYR A 28 7.99 -24.58 4.04
N THR A 29 7.40 -24.02 2.99
CA THR A 29 7.73 -22.67 2.50
C THR A 29 6.95 -21.55 3.20
N LEU A 30 5.73 -21.80 3.66
CA LEU A 30 4.91 -20.79 4.33
C LEU A 30 5.21 -20.62 5.83
N LEU A 31 5.92 -21.56 6.46
CA LEU A 31 5.99 -21.69 7.92
C LEU A 31 7.38 -21.48 8.56
N GLN A 32 8.46 -21.40 7.78
CA GLN A 32 9.82 -21.43 8.35
C GLN A 32 10.54 -20.08 8.28
N SER A 33 10.73 -19.49 9.47
CA SER A 33 11.76 -18.49 9.76
C SER A 33 12.81 -19.10 10.70
N PHE A 34 13.94 -18.42 10.93
CA PHE A 34 15.01 -18.94 11.81
C PHE A 34 14.54 -19.30 13.23
N SER A 35 13.42 -18.75 13.70
CA SER A 35 12.87 -18.98 15.04
C SER A 35 11.99 -20.24 15.15
N SER A 36 11.59 -20.88 14.03
CA SER A 36 10.79 -22.12 14.04
C SER A 36 11.68 -23.36 14.28
N THR A 37 12.23 -23.50 15.48
CA THR A 37 13.20 -24.56 15.85
C THR A 37 12.65 -25.99 15.79
N ALA A 38 11.32 -26.18 15.85
CA ALA A 38 10.68 -27.50 15.81
C ALA A 38 10.84 -28.25 14.47
N GLY A 39 11.05 -27.52 13.37
CA GLY A 39 11.20 -28.12 12.03
C GLY A 39 12.63 -28.59 11.69
N TYR A 40 13.66 -27.98 12.29
CA TYR A 40 15.05 -28.21 11.92
C TYR A 40 15.65 -29.48 12.52
N GLN A 41 15.23 -29.88 13.73
CA GLN A 41 15.77 -31.07 14.40
C GLN A 41 15.14 -32.39 13.91
N SER A 42 13.96 -32.32 13.29
CA SER A 42 13.19 -33.50 12.86
C SER A 42 13.46 -33.93 11.42
N HIS A 43 14.09 -33.08 10.59
CA HIS A 43 14.24 -33.31 9.14
C HIS A 43 15.66 -33.01 8.66
N GLY A 44 16.59 -33.96 8.82
CA GLY A 44 17.97 -33.89 8.35
C GLY A 44 18.17 -33.78 6.81
N GLY A 45 17.12 -33.49 6.04
CA GLY A 45 17.13 -33.33 4.58
C GLY A 45 16.25 -32.17 4.10
N LEU A 46 15.92 -31.20 4.97
CA LEU A 46 15.04 -30.07 4.66
C LEU A 46 15.50 -29.28 3.41
N PHE A 47 16.81 -29.11 3.24
CA PHE A 47 17.38 -28.43 2.08
C PHE A 47 17.51 -29.32 0.85
N ASP A 48 17.43 -30.64 1.00
CA ASP A 48 17.87 -31.59 -0.02
C ASP A 48 17.09 -31.44 -1.32
N ALA A 49 15.76 -31.37 -1.26
CA ALA A 49 14.94 -31.29 -2.47
C ALA A 49 15.20 -29.99 -3.25
N SER A 50 15.25 -28.86 -2.54
CA SER A 50 15.48 -27.54 -3.14
C SER A 50 16.90 -27.40 -3.69
N ILE A 51 17.93 -27.82 -2.94
CA ILE A 51 19.32 -27.80 -3.42
C ILE A 51 19.52 -28.78 -4.58
N ARG A 52 18.95 -29.99 -4.48
CA ARG A 52 19.10 -31.02 -5.53
C ARG A 52 18.51 -30.58 -6.85
N THR A 53 17.37 -29.91 -6.84
CA THR A 53 16.75 -29.42 -8.07
C THR A 53 17.39 -28.11 -8.55
N ALA A 54 17.52 -27.09 -7.68
CA ALA A 54 18.02 -25.77 -8.07
C ALA A 54 19.52 -25.72 -8.40
N ILE A 55 20.34 -26.55 -7.75
CA ILE A 55 21.81 -26.50 -7.89
C ILE A 55 22.32 -27.69 -8.69
N TYR A 56 22.10 -28.91 -8.20
CA TYR A 56 22.66 -30.11 -8.84
C TYR A 56 21.96 -30.43 -10.17
N GLY A 57 20.63 -30.37 -10.21
CA GLY A 57 19.85 -30.62 -11.42
C GLY A 57 20.24 -29.68 -12.57
N ASN A 58 20.35 -28.38 -12.27
CA ASN A 58 20.78 -27.38 -13.23
C ASN A 58 22.22 -27.57 -13.69
N LEU A 59 23.16 -27.84 -12.77
CA LEU A 59 24.56 -28.11 -13.09
C LEU A 59 24.69 -29.29 -14.06
N TRP A 60 24.08 -30.42 -13.71
CA TRP A 60 24.16 -31.65 -14.51
C TRP A 60 23.51 -31.46 -15.87
N SER A 61 22.35 -30.82 -15.91
CA SER A 61 21.59 -30.60 -17.15
C SER A 61 22.33 -29.63 -18.08
N THR A 62 22.83 -28.50 -17.56
CA THR A 62 23.64 -27.58 -18.37
C THR A 62 24.85 -28.28 -18.97
N ASN A 63 25.60 -29.04 -18.16
CA ASN A 63 26.81 -29.73 -18.65
C ASN A 63 26.48 -30.83 -19.67
N ALA A 64 25.38 -31.56 -19.49
CA ALA A 64 24.96 -32.61 -20.41
C ALA A 64 24.56 -32.05 -21.79
N PHE A 65 23.88 -30.90 -21.82
CA PHE A 65 23.39 -30.28 -23.06
C PHE A 65 24.35 -29.26 -23.67
N LEU A 66 25.43 -28.90 -22.98
CA LEU A 66 26.38 -27.88 -23.43
C LEU A 66 26.95 -28.14 -24.84
N PRO A 67 27.35 -29.37 -25.23
CA PRO A 67 27.84 -29.62 -26.58
C PRO A 67 26.80 -29.34 -27.68
N LEU A 68 25.51 -29.53 -27.38
CA LEU A 68 24.41 -29.26 -28.31
C LEU A 68 24.08 -27.76 -28.36
N ILE A 69 24.28 -27.05 -27.25
CA ILE A 69 24.14 -25.59 -27.20
C ILE A 69 25.23 -24.91 -28.02
N GLU A 70 26.44 -25.44 -28.02
CA GLU A 70 27.56 -24.88 -28.78
C GLU A 70 27.35 -24.89 -30.29
N THR A 71 26.64 -25.90 -30.79
CA THR A 71 26.30 -26.04 -32.20
C THR A 71 25.04 -25.24 -32.58
N GLY A 72 24.29 -24.74 -31.58
CA GLY A 72 23.14 -23.85 -31.78
C GLY A 72 23.52 -22.49 -32.36
N THR A 73 22.55 -21.81 -32.95
CA THR A 73 22.69 -20.46 -33.50
C THR A 73 22.53 -19.40 -32.41
N GLU A 74 21.53 -19.54 -31.54
CA GLU A 74 21.19 -18.55 -30.49
C GLU A 74 22.06 -18.66 -29.23
N LYS A 75 22.41 -19.89 -28.84
CA LYS A 75 23.31 -20.23 -27.72
C LYS A 75 22.90 -19.61 -26.37
N LYS A 76 21.69 -19.89 -25.90
CA LYS A 76 21.15 -19.31 -24.66
C LYS A 76 20.86 -20.37 -23.61
N VAL A 77 21.19 -20.07 -22.36
CA VAL A 77 20.78 -20.83 -21.18
C VAL A 77 20.07 -19.88 -20.22
N VAL A 78 18.83 -20.21 -19.88
CA VAL A 78 17.96 -19.38 -19.04
C VAL A 78 17.57 -20.18 -17.81
N HIS A 79 17.73 -19.59 -16.63
CA HIS A 79 17.30 -20.18 -15.37
C HIS A 79 16.13 -19.40 -14.78
N ILE A 80 15.07 -20.08 -14.37
CA ILE A 80 13.96 -19.46 -13.66
C ILE A 80 14.33 -19.35 -12.17
N SER A 81 14.61 -18.13 -11.74
CA SER A 81 14.95 -17.74 -10.37
C SER A 81 13.71 -17.25 -9.60
N THR A 82 13.88 -16.32 -8.66
CA THR A 82 12.80 -15.76 -7.84
C THR A 82 13.23 -14.44 -7.19
N ILE A 83 12.27 -13.54 -6.94
CA ILE A 83 12.54 -12.23 -6.33
C ILE A 83 12.95 -12.35 -4.86
N ILE A 84 12.51 -13.41 -4.19
CA ILE A 84 12.88 -13.70 -2.78
C ILE A 84 14.31 -14.26 -2.63
N ALA A 85 15.10 -14.31 -3.70
CA ALA A 85 16.54 -14.55 -3.65
C ALA A 85 17.35 -13.24 -3.66
N ASP A 86 16.69 -12.08 -3.81
CA ASP A 86 17.33 -10.76 -3.81
C ASP A 86 17.38 -10.17 -2.39
N LEU A 87 18.58 -9.78 -1.96
CA LEU A 87 18.82 -9.35 -0.58
C LEU A 87 18.17 -8.00 -0.25
N ASP A 88 18.10 -7.08 -1.21
CA ASP A 88 17.52 -5.76 -0.99
C ASP A 88 15.99 -5.85 -0.95
N PHE A 89 15.41 -6.72 -1.78
CA PHE A 89 13.99 -7.04 -1.74
C PHE A 89 13.58 -7.69 -0.41
N ILE A 90 14.32 -8.70 0.07
CA ILE A 90 14.03 -9.34 1.38
C ILE A 90 14.02 -8.28 2.49
N LYS A 91 15.04 -7.43 2.56
CA LYS A 91 15.15 -6.37 3.59
C LYS A 91 14.02 -5.35 3.51
N SER A 92 13.69 -4.88 2.31
CA SER A 92 12.67 -3.83 2.12
C SER A 92 11.24 -4.34 2.29
N SER A 93 10.99 -5.61 1.95
CA SER A 93 9.66 -6.22 2.08
C SER A 93 9.37 -6.73 3.51
N GLY A 94 10.41 -7.13 4.24
CA GLY A 94 10.31 -7.79 5.54
C GLY A 94 9.88 -9.25 5.45
N ILE A 95 10.08 -9.89 4.30
CA ILE A 95 9.73 -11.30 4.07
C ILE A 95 10.81 -12.19 4.71
N GLU A 96 10.44 -12.90 5.78
CA GLU A 96 11.34 -13.80 6.53
C GLU A 96 11.07 -15.31 6.32
N ASN A 97 10.00 -15.66 5.60
CA ASN A 97 9.62 -17.04 5.31
C ASN A 97 10.30 -17.57 4.03
N ALA A 98 9.92 -18.78 3.59
CA ALA A 98 10.48 -19.47 2.42
C ALA A 98 12.02 -19.61 2.43
N LEU A 99 12.64 -19.63 3.62
CA LEU A 99 14.09 -19.62 3.82
C LEU A 99 14.84 -20.61 2.94
N VAL A 100 14.43 -21.87 2.97
CA VAL A 100 15.11 -22.97 2.26
C VAL A 100 15.10 -22.75 0.75
N TYR A 101 13.94 -22.34 0.22
CA TYR A 101 13.76 -22.06 -1.19
C TYR A 101 14.57 -20.83 -1.62
N ALA A 102 14.52 -19.75 -0.85
CA ALA A 102 15.28 -18.53 -1.09
C ALA A 102 16.79 -18.79 -1.12
N VAL A 103 17.32 -19.54 -0.15
CA VAL A 103 18.75 -19.91 -0.08
C VAL A 103 19.16 -20.74 -1.30
N ALA A 104 18.36 -21.74 -1.70
CA ALA A 104 18.66 -22.56 -2.86
C ALA A 104 18.68 -21.74 -4.16
N LYS A 105 17.70 -20.85 -4.36
CA LYS A 105 17.63 -19.96 -5.54
C LYS A 105 18.73 -18.89 -5.53
N ALA A 106 19.11 -18.36 -4.37
CA ALA A 106 20.27 -17.47 -4.25
C ALA A 106 21.58 -18.18 -4.63
N GLY A 107 21.77 -19.42 -4.16
CA GLY A 107 22.90 -20.26 -4.57
C GLY A 107 22.92 -20.54 -6.08
N MET A 108 21.75 -20.79 -6.67
CA MET A 108 21.59 -20.93 -8.12
C MET A 108 21.96 -19.65 -8.87
N ASN A 109 21.61 -18.46 -8.38
CA ASN A 109 22.01 -17.19 -9.03
C ASN A 109 23.54 -17.02 -9.08
N VAL A 110 24.25 -17.48 -8.04
CA VAL A 110 25.72 -17.53 -8.05
C VAL A 110 26.21 -18.50 -9.14
N GLN A 111 25.62 -19.69 -9.24
CA GLN A 111 25.95 -20.68 -10.27
C GLN A 111 25.73 -20.14 -11.69
N VAL A 112 24.58 -19.49 -11.94
CA VAL A 112 24.25 -18.82 -13.21
C VAL A 112 25.33 -17.80 -13.58
N THR A 113 25.74 -16.98 -12.62
CA THR A 113 26.77 -15.96 -12.82
C THR A 113 28.12 -16.59 -13.19
N LYS A 114 28.49 -17.70 -12.54
CA LYS A 114 29.73 -18.44 -12.87
C LYS A 114 29.69 -19.01 -14.28
N TYR A 115 28.58 -19.62 -14.70
CA TYR A 115 28.40 -20.10 -16.07
C TYR A 115 28.43 -18.98 -17.10
N ALA A 116 27.81 -17.83 -16.80
CA ALA A 116 27.82 -16.68 -17.70
C ALA A 116 29.25 -16.19 -17.97
N VAL A 117 30.11 -16.17 -16.95
CA VAL A 117 31.52 -15.80 -17.10
C VAL A 117 32.30 -16.86 -17.88
N GLU A 118 32.13 -18.14 -17.53
CA GLU A 118 32.87 -19.25 -18.15
C GLU A 118 32.53 -19.42 -19.64
N LEU A 119 31.26 -19.27 -20.00
CA LEU A 119 30.77 -19.61 -21.34
C LEU A 119 30.73 -18.39 -22.30
N ALA A 120 30.93 -17.18 -21.79
CA ALA A 120 30.99 -15.97 -22.61
C ALA A 120 31.99 -16.04 -23.79
N PRO A 121 33.23 -16.56 -23.63
CA PRO A 121 34.17 -16.70 -24.76
C PRO A 121 33.68 -17.64 -25.87
N ARG A 122 32.75 -18.56 -25.56
CA ARG A 122 32.11 -19.48 -26.51
C ARG A 122 30.86 -18.87 -27.17
N GLY A 123 30.54 -17.62 -26.86
CA GLY A 123 29.37 -16.90 -27.37
C GLY A 123 28.04 -17.34 -26.74
N ILE A 124 28.07 -18.11 -25.65
CA ILE A 124 26.87 -18.60 -24.98
C ILE A 124 26.44 -17.59 -23.92
N LYS A 125 25.16 -17.20 -23.95
CA LYS A 125 24.57 -16.28 -22.98
C LYS A 125 23.85 -17.05 -21.89
N VAL A 126 24.18 -16.77 -20.63
CA VAL A 126 23.55 -17.41 -19.47
C VAL A 126 22.94 -16.33 -18.59
N LEU A 127 21.66 -16.48 -18.23
CA LEU A 127 20.96 -15.51 -17.39
C LEU A 127 19.94 -16.17 -16.46
N ALA A 128 19.65 -15.47 -15.36
CA ALA A 128 18.56 -15.81 -14.45
C ALA A 128 17.40 -14.85 -14.67
N LEU A 129 16.20 -15.39 -14.90
CA LEU A 129 14.97 -14.63 -14.91
C LEU A 129 14.30 -14.78 -13.56
N SER A 130 14.08 -13.66 -12.89
CA SER A 130 13.30 -13.63 -11.67
C SER A 130 11.84 -13.34 -12.02
N PRO A 131 10.95 -14.34 -11.99
CA PRO A 131 9.53 -14.07 -12.05
C PRO A 131 9.09 -13.35 -10.77
N GLY A 132 8.13 -12.44 -10.91
CA GLY A 132 7.30 -12.01 -9.80
C GLY A 132 6.33 -13.12 -9.38
N TRP A 133 5.20 -12.75 -8.81
CA TRP A 133 4.11 -13.70 -8.59
C TRP A 133 3.50 -14.09 -9.94
N VAL A 134 3.52 -15.39 -10.26
CA VAL A 134 2.98 -15.97 -11.50
C VAL A 134 1.95 -17.00 -11.09
N ASP A 135 0.81 -17.02 -11.78
CA ASP A 135 -0.22 -18.04 -11.59
C ASP A 135 0.28 -19.36 -12.20
N THR A 136 0.69 -20.29 -11.34
CA THR A 136 1.28 -21.59 -11.73
C THR A 136 0.64 -22.75 -10.97
N PHE A 137 -0.57 -22.58 -10.42
CA PHE A 137 -1.24 -23.65 -9.68
C PHE A 137 -1.70 -24.73 -10.66
N GLU A 138 -1.08 -25.92 -10.61
CA GLU A 138 -1.55 -27.09 -11.36
C GLU A 138 -2.69 -27.77 -10.60
N GLY A 139 -3.91 -27.49 -11.05
CA GLY A 139 -5.14 -28.17 -10.65
C GLY A 139 -6.34 -27.36 -11.12
N ASP A 140 -7.39 -28.02 -11.64
CA ASP A 140 -8.70 -27.37 -11.66
C ASP A 140 -8.97 -26.92 -10.23
N ALA A 141 -9.21 -25.63 -10.01
CA ALA A 141 -9.73 -25.14 -8.75
C ALA A 141 -11.03 -25.92 -8.51
N SER A 142 -10.96 -26.99 -7.71
CA SER A 142 -12.14 -27.75 -7.38
C SER A 142 -13.13 -26.75 -6.80
N LEU A 143 -14.33 -26.67 -7.38
CA LEU A 143 -15.40 -25.80 -6.90
C LEU A 143 -15.74 -26.04 -5.41
N THR A 144 -15.22 -27.11 -4.81
CA THR A 144 -15.38 -27.48 -3.40
C THR A 144 -14.24 -27.03 -2.48
N THR A 145 -13.10 -26.58 -3.02
CA THR A 145 -11.95 -26.14 -2.20
C THR A 145 -12.15 -24.68 -1.81
N ILE A 146 -12.29 -24.42 -0.52
CA ILE A 146 -12.47 -23.06 0.03
C ILE A 146 -11.12 -22.49 0.41
N ASP A 147 -10.78 -21.32 -0.14
CA ASP A 147 -9.67 -20.51 0.37
C ASP A 147 -10.10 -19.83 1.69
N LEU A 148 -9.73 -20.48 2.80
CA LEU A 148 -10.08 -20.01 4.15
C LEU A 148 -9.50 -18.63 4.47
N LEU A 149 -8.35 -18.28 3.89
CA LEU A 149 -7.72 -16.98 4.13
C LEU A 149 -8.51 -15.86 3.44
N GLN A 150 -8.90 -16.06 2.18
CA GLN A 150 -9.77 -15.10 1.49
C GLN A 150 -11.15 -15.01 2.14
N ALA A 151 -11.70 -16.13 2.62
CA ALA A 151 -12.95 -16.14 3.37
C ALA A 151 -12.86 -15.34 4.68
N GLU A 152 -11.78 -15.50 5.44
CA GLU A 152 -11.52 -14.72 6.66
C GLU A 152 -11.39 -13.22 6.36
N LEU A 153 -10.62 -12.84 5.32
CA LEU A 153 -10.44 -11.45 4.92
C LEU A 153 -11.75 -10.81 4.44
N LEU A 154 -12.55 -11.54 3.66
CA LEU A 154 -13.87 -11.09 3.24
C LEU A 154 -14.78 -10.90 4.45
N HIS A 155 -14.83 -11.88 5.34
CA HIS A 155 -15.61 -11.81 6.57
C HIS A 155 -15.20 -10.61 7.43
N GLN A 156 -13.90 -10.41 7.65
CA GLN A 156 -13.38 -9.24 8.34
C GLN A 156 -13.79 -7.93 7.65
N PHE A 157 -13.71 -7.90 6.32
CA PHE A 157 -14.04 -6.69 5.56
C PHE A 157 -15.50 -6.32 5.74
N ILE A 158 -16.43 -7.26 5.56
CA ILE A 158 -17.87 -6.98 5.63
C ILE A 158 -18.36 -6.71 7.05
N THR A 159 -17.72 -7.31 8.07
CA THR A 159 -18.20 -7.20 9.47
C THR A 159 -17.59 -6.04 10.24
N ILE A 160 -16.32 -5.71 9.98
CA ILE A 160 -15.57 -4.76 10.81
C ILE A 160 -14.90 -3.67 9.96
N THR A 161 -14.11 -4.04 8.96
CA THR A 161 -13.26 -3.05 8.24
C THR A 161 -14.07 -2.08 7.40
N GLY A 162 -14.99 -2.58 6.58
CA GLY A 162 -15.85 -1.79 5.69
C GLY A 162 -16.73 -0.81 6.47
N PRO A 163 -17.51 -1.26 7.48
CA PRO A 163 -18.24 -0.37 8.37
C PRO A 163 -17.33 0.71 9.01
N GLY A 164 -16.13 0.32 9.44
CA GLY A 164 -15.15 1.23 10.04
C GLY A 164 -14.62 2.33 9.11
N ILE A 165 -14.80 2.23 7.79
CA ILE A 165 -14.43 3.30 6.84
C ILE A 165 -15.34 4.53 6.99
N ALA A 166 -16.60 4.34 7.41
CA ALA A 166 -17.57 5.44 7.54
C ALA A 166 -17.25 6.44 8.67
N ALA A 167 -16.22 6.18 9.48
CA ALA A 167 -15.50 7.07 10.41
C ALA A 167 -16.24 8.35 10.87
N GLY A 168 -17.42 8.18 11.48
CA GLY A 168 -18.22 9.33 11.93
C GLY A 168 -19.63 9.03 12.39
N SER A 169 -20.18 7.85 12.10
CA SER A 169 -21.52 7.44 12.55
C SER A 169 -21.47 6.08 13.24
N ASP A 170 -22.10 5.98 14.42
CA ASP A 170 -22.33 4.70 15.12
C ASP A 170 -23.61 4.01 14.63
N ASP A 171 -24.31 4.62 13.67
CA ASP A 171 -25.50 4.04 13.07
C ASP A 171 -25.11 2.85 12.17
N PRO A 172 -25.51 1.60 12.51
CA PRO A 172 -25.32 0.45 11.64
C PRO A 172 -26.05 0.59 10.29
N GLY A 173 -27.04 1.50 10.25
CA GLY A 173 -27.80 1.92 9.09
C GLY A 173 -27.11 2.94 8.18
N HIS A 174 -25.93 3.45 8.57
CA HIS A 174 -25.31 4.55 7.85
C HIS A 174 -24.94 4.15 6.41
N ALA A 175 -25.42 4.92 5.43
CA ALA A 175 -25.31 4.60 4.01
C ALA A 175 -23.86 4.32 3.56
N MET A 176 -22.89 5.06 4.08
CA MET A 176 -21.46 4.84 3.79
C MET A 176 -20.95 3.51 4.38
N GLY A 177 -21.38 3.14 5.59
CA GLY A 177 -20.99 1.89 6.23
C GLY A 177 -21.57 0.69 5.48
N GLN A 178 -22.85 0.76 5.10
CA GLN A 178 -23.51 -0.25 4.28
C GLN A 178 -22.88 -0.38 2.89
N PHE A 179 -22.53 0.74 2.27
CA PHE A 179 -21.84 0.73 0.98
C PHE A 179 -20.55 -0.10 1.05
N TRP A 180 -19.67 0.20 2.00
CA TRP A 180 -18.41 -0.52 2.13
C TRP A 180 -18.60 -1.96 2.60
N ALA A 181 -19.55 -2.24 3.49
CA ALA A 181 -19.77 -3.58 4.02
C ALA A 181 -20.44 -4.55 3.02
N GLN A 182 -21.32 -4.05 2.15
CA GLN A 182 -22.21 -4.90 1.34
C GLN A 182 -22.04 -4.64 -0.16
N ILE A 183 -22.03 -3.38 -0.58
CA ILE A 183 -22.05 -3.01 -2.01
C ILE A 183 -20.66 -3.13 -2.63
N ALA A 184 -19.62 -2.61 -1.99
CA ALA A 184 -18.25 -2.63 -2.52
C ALA A 184 -17.73 -4.07 -2.77
N PRO A 185 -17.89 -5.05 -1.85
CA PRO A 185 -17.56 -6.46 -2.13
C PRO A 185 -18.37 -7.02 -3.29
N GLY A 186 -19.65 -6.66 -3.39
CA GLY A 186 -20.53 -7.04 -4.50
C GLY A 186 -20.00 -6.58 -5.86
N ILE A 187 -19.54 -5.32 -5.96
CA ILE A 187 -18.87 -4.79 -7.15
C ILE A 187 -17.58 -5.58 -7.43
N GLY A 188 -16.86 -5.94 -6.38
CA GLY A 188 -15.59 -6.65 -6.48
C GLY A 188 -15.67 -8.07 -7.03
N PHE A 189 -16.81 -8.76 -6.95
CA PHE A 189 -16.98 -10.07 -7.60
C PHE A 189 -16.85 -10.03 -9.12
N SER A 190 -17.11 -8.87 -9.75
CA SER A 190 -16.85 -8.64 -11.18
C SER A 190 -15.58 -7.82 -11.44
N ASN A 191 -14.92 -7.35 -10.38
CA ASN A 191 -13.81 -6.42 -10.43
C ASN A 191 -12.72 -6.84 -9.43
N PRO A 192 -11.84 -7.79 -9.77
CA PRO A 192 -10.88 -8.37 -8.83
C PRO A 192 -9.99 -7.36 -8.09
N HIS A 193 -9.66 -6.24 -8.74
CA HIS A 193 -8.92 -5.12 -8.15
C HIS A 193 -9.61 -4.53 -6.91
N VAL A 194 -10.93 -4.51 -6.86
CA VAL A 194 -11.69 -4.06 -5.68
C VAL A 194 -11.56 -5.06 -4.54
N LEU A 195 -11.75 -6.37 -4.79
CA LEU A 195 -11.66 -7.40 -3.76
C LEU A 195 -10.24 -7.51 -3.18
N HIS A 196 -9.21 -7.51 -4.04
CA HIS A 196 -7.83 -7.55 -3.55
C HIS A 196 -7.50 -6.35 -2.66
N LEU A 197 -7.93 -5.13 -3.03
CA LEU A 197 -7.71 -3.95 -2.18
C LEU A 197 -8.54 -3.99 -0.89
N ALA A 198 -9.77 -4.52 -0.93
CA ALA A 198 -10.58 -4.76 0.26
C ALA A 198 -9.93 -5.77 1.22
N TYR A 199 -9.42 -6.89 0.68
CA TYR A 199 -8.68 -7.91 1.43
C TYR A 199 -7.38 -7.35 2.01
N SER A 200 -6.67 -6.51 1.26
CA SER A 200 -5.49 -5.80 1.75
C SER A 200 -5.83 -4.96 2.98
N LEU A 201 -6.88 -4.14 2.88
CA LEU A 201 -7.31 -3.28 3.99
C LEU A 201 -7.75 -4.10 5.20
N ALA A 202 -8.50 -5.18 4.98
CA ALA A 202 -8.90 -6.11 6.04
C ALA A 202 -7.71 -6.78 6.72
N GLY A 203 -6.69 -7.19 5.95
CA GLY A 203 -5.46 -7.76 6.48
C GLY A 203 -4.69 -6.75 7.36
N TYR A 204 -4.58 -5.49 6.93
CA TYR A 204 -4.01 -4.43 7.76
C TYR A 204 -4.82 -4.19 9.05
N HIS A 205 -6.14 -4.29 8.99
CA HIS A 205 -6.99 -4.14 10.16
C HIS A 205 -6.81 -5.30 11.15
N LEU A 206 -6.79 -6.55 10.67
CA LEU A 206 -6.54 -7.73 11.51
C LEU A 206 -5.14 -7.71 12.14
N ALA A 207 -4.15 -7.19 11.43
CA ALA A 207 -2.80 -7.03 11.96
C ALA A 207 -2.70 -6.01 13.11
N ARG A 208 -3.70 -5.14 13.27
CA ARG A 208 -3.77 -4.19 14.40
C ARG A 208 -4.43 -4.77 15.65
N GLY A 209 -5.16 -5.87 15.55
CA GLY A 209 -5.82 -6.48 16.71
C GLY A 209 -4.81 -6.97 17.73
N ASP A 210 -5.21 -7.00 19.02
CA ASP A 210 -4.39 -7.47 20.14
C ASP A 210 -4.11 -8.98 20.03
N SER A 211 -3.17 -9.38 19.17
CA SER A 211 -2.57 -10.70 19.21
C SER A 211 -1.21 -10.59 19.85
N TRP A 212 -1.04 -11.22 21.03
CA TRP A 212 0.27 -11.48 21.64
C TRP A 212 1.16 -12.34 20.73
N ASP A 213 0.58 -12.97 19.72
CA ASP A 213 1.27 -13.72 18.67
C ASP A 213 1.80 -12.80 17.55
N ARG A 214 3.09 -12.46 17.66
CA ARG A 214 3.82 -11.68 16.66
C ARG A 214 3.92 -12.38 15.29
N ASN A 215 3.88 -13.71 15.25
CA ASN A 215 3.97 -14.44 13.98
C ASN A 215 2.65 -14.34 13.20
N ALA A 216 1.51 -14.46 13.89
CA ALA A 216 0.19 -14.24 13.29
C ALA A 216 0.03 -12.80 12.76
N GLN A 217 0.54 -11.81 13.50
CA GLN A 217 0.56 -10.42 13.06
C GLN A 217 1.41 -10.23 11.79
N ALA A 218 2.63 -10.76 11.78
CA ALA A 218 3.52 -10.69 10.62
C ALA A 218 2.91 -11.38 9.38
N HIS A 219 2.25 -12.53 9.58
CA HIS A 219 1.54 -13.25 8.53
C HIS A 219 0.41 -12.39 7.92
N ARG A 220 -0.45 -11.79 8.76
CA ARG A 220 -1.54 -10.89 8.30
C ARG A 220 -1.01 -9.69 7.52
N LEU A 221 0.11 -9.10 7.95
CA LEU A 221 0.76 -8.01 7.23
C LEU A 221 1.31 -8.46 5.87
N ALA A 222 1.92 -9.65 5.79
CA ALA A 222 2.40 -10.21 4.53
C ALA A 222 1.24 -10.44 3.55
N VAL A 223 0.15 -11.02 4.02
CA VAL A 223 -1.08 -11.23 3.23
C VAL A 223 -1.70 -9.91 2.79
N ALA A 224 -1.73 -8.90 3.66
CA ALA A 224 -2.23 -7.57 3.33
C ALA A 224 -1.41 -6.92 2.20
N LYS A 225 -0.08 -6.99 2.28
CA LYS A 225 0.85 -6.47 1.25
C LYS A 225 0.75 -7.24 -0.07
N LEU A 226 0.54 -8.56 -0.01
CA LEU A 226 0.35 -9.39 -1.20
C LEU A 226 -0.92 -8.96 -1.94
N ASN A 227 -2.04 -8.87 -1.23
CA ASN A 227 -3.31 -8.41 -1.78
C ASN A 227 -3.24 -6.96 -2.26
N PHE A 228 -2.49 -6.08 -1.59
CA PHE A 228 -2.25 -4.71 -2.04
C PHE A 228 -1.60 -4.70 -3.43
N THR A 229 -0.54 -5.50 -3.59
CA THR A 229 0.25 -5.57 -4.83
C THR A 229 -0.58 -6.15 -5.98
N ALA A 230 -1.34 -7.22 -5.72
CA ALA A 230 -2.25 -7.82 -6.68
C ALA A 230 -3.34 -6.82 -7.11
N GLY A 231 -3.98 -6.17 -6.14
CA GLY A 231 -5.01 -5.17 -6.39
C GLY A 231 -4.52 -3.97 -7.20
N LEU A 232 -3.33 -3.46 -6.90
CA LEU A 232 -2.70 -2.38 -7.66
C LEU A 232 -2.36 -2.81 -9.10
N ALA A 233 -1.85 -4.02 -9.29
CA ALA A 233 -1.54 -4.54 -10.63
C ALA A 233 -2.80 -4.66 -11.50
N GLU A 234 -3.88 -5.22 -10.96
CA GLU A 234 -5.17 -5.33 -11.65
C GLU A 234 -5.82 -3.97 -11.88
N LEU A 235 -5.73 -3.05 -10.91
CA LEU A 235 -6.22 -1.68 -11.07
C LEU A 235 -5.50 -0.96 -12.21
N ASN A 236 -4.18 -1.08 -12.33
CA ASN A 236 -3.42 -0.47 -13.41
C ASN A 236 -3.86 -0.98 -14.79
N LYS A 237 -4.18 -2.28 -14.90
CA LYS A 237 -4.78 -2.84 -16.12
C LYS A 237 -6.15 -2.24 -16.40
N ALA A 238 -7.02 -2.18 -15.38
CA ALA A 238 -8.37 -1.64 -15.50
C ALA A 238 -8.39 -0.15 -15.89
N ILE A 239 -7.47 0.65 -15.36
CA ILE A 239 -7.35 2.08 -15.68
C ILE A 239 -7.08 2.31 -17.18
N SER A 240 -6.31 1.43 -17.82
CA SER A 240 -5.95 1.58 -19.24
C SER A 240 -7.14 1.45 -20.20
N VAL A 241 -8.22 0.81 -19.76
CA VAL A 241 -9.44 0.55 -20.54
C VAL A 241 -10.69 1.16 -19.90
N MET A 242 -10.50 2.12 -18.98
CA MET A 242 -11.58 2.72 -18.20
C MET A 242 -12.64 3.40 -19.07
N ASP A 243 -13.90 3.07 -18.79
CA ASP A 243 -15.10 3.59 -19.45
C ASP A 243 -16.21 3.94 -18.43
N ASN A 244 -17.38 4.35 -18.93
CA ASN A 244 -18.51 4.73 -18.08
C ASN A 244 -19.03 3.56 -17.21
N GLY A 245 -18.89 2.31 -17.64
CA GLY A 245 -19.38 1.14 -16.90
C GLY A 245 -18.43 0.70 -15.79
N THR A 246 -17.13 0.95 -15.95
CA THR A 246 -16.06 0.52 -15.03
C THR A 246 -15.57 1.64 -14.10
N CYS A 247 -15.90 2.91 -14.40
CA CYS A 247 -15.41 4.07 -13.65
C CYS A 247 -15.72 4.01 -12.15
N GLY A 248 -16.89 3.49 -11.76
CA GLY A 248 -17.28 3.35 -10.36
C GLY A 248 -16.40 2.37 -9.58
N ALA A 249 -16.10 1.21 -10.16
CA ALA A 249 -15.23 0.20 -9.56
C ALA A 249 -13.79 0.74 -9.41
N ILE A 250 -13.29 1.41 -10.45
CA ILE A 250 -11.96 2.03 -10.41
C ILE A 250 -11.90 3.13 -9.34
N TYR A 251 -12.94 3.96 -9.23
CA TYR A 251 -13.02 5.00 -8.22
C TYR A 251 -12.92 4.45 -6.79
N ILE A 252 -13.71 3.41 -6.45
CA ILE A 252 -13.64 2.80 -5.12
C ILE A 252 -12.33 2.05 -4.88
N SER A 253 -11.72 1.48 -5.91
CA SER A 253 -10.39 0.88 -5.79
C SER A 253 -9.33 1.92 -5.46
N VAL A 254 -9.34 3.09 -6.11
CA VAL A 254 -8.40 4.15 -5.76
C VAL A 254 -8.62 4.65 -4.31
N MET A 255 -9.87 4.72 -3.85
CA MET A 255 -10.18 5.01 -2.44
C MET A 255 -9.63 3.94 -1.49
N LEU A 256 -9.89 2.66 -1.77
CA LEU A 256 -9.36 1.54 -0.96
C LEU A 256 -7.83 1.55 -0.93
N LEU A 257 -7.18 1.88 -2.04
CA LEU A 257 -5.73 1.95 -2.13
C LEU A 257 -5.17 3.09 -1.27
N CYS A 258 -5.86 4.24 -1.23
CA CYS A 258 -5.58 5.32 -0.29
C CYS A 258 -5.70 4.85 1.17
N PHE A 259 -6.81 4.18 1.52
CA PHE A 259 -6.99 3.61 2.86
C PHE A 259 -5.93 2.57 3.23
N CYS A 260 -5.55 1.69 2.31
CA CYS A 260 -4.48 0.72 2.52
C CYS A 260 -3.13 1.40 2.78
N THR A 261 -2.85 2.50 2.08
CA THR A 261 -1.61 3.27 2.28
C THR A 261 -1.58 3.90 3.67
N PHE A 262 -2.70 4.47 4.13
CA PHE A 262 -2.80 4.95 5.51
C PHE A 262 -2.71 3.81 6.53
N ALA A 263 -3.40 2.71 6.27
CA ALA A 263 -3.44 1.55 7.15
C ALA A 263 -2.08 0.85 7.28
N ALA A 264 -1.25 0.87 6.24
CA ALA A 264 0.13 0.36 6.28
C ALA A 264 0.99 1.13 7.29
N GLY A 265 0.61 2.37 7.61
CA GLY A 265 1.31 3.24 8.55
C GLY A 265 2.59 3.84 7.96
N PRO A 266 3.32 4.63 8.76
CA PRO A 266 4.51 5.33 8.31
C PRO A 266 5.67 4.39 8.00
N VAL A 267 6.40 4.65 6.89
CA VAL A 267 7.48 3.78 6.41
C VAL A 267 8.86 4.15 7.00
N GLY A 268 8.96 5.25 7.74
CA GLY A 268 10.17 5.68 8.43
C GLY A 268 10.09 7.11 8.93
N ARG A 269 11.15 7.61 9.57
CA ARG A 269 11.19 8.99 10.15
C ARG A 269 11.12 10.12 9.11
N ASN A 270 11.27 9.81 7.83
CA ASN A 270 11.21 10.77 6.74
C ASN A 270 9.83 10.78 6.05
N ASP A 271 8.88 10.00 6.57
CA ASP A 271 7.55 9.90 6.01
C ASP A 271 6.66 11.03 6.52
N LEU A 272 6.32 11.97 5.65
CA LEU A 272 5.43 13.08 5.99
C LEU A 272 3.98 12.79 5.58
N LEU A 273 3.58 11.51 5.48
CA LEU A 273 2.30 11.04 4.95
C LEU A 273 2.15 11.32 3.45
N VAL A 274 2.45 12.53 2.99
CA VAL A 274 2.28 13.03 1.62
C VAL A 274 3.53 12.95 0.76
N CYS A 275 4.71 12.88 1.38
CA CYS A 275 5.99 12.75 0.70
C CYS A 275 7.04 12.10 1.60
N GLN A 276 8.13 11.63 0.99
CA GLN A 276 9.34 11.20 1.71
C GLN A 276 10.40 12.30 1.61
N VAL A 277 10.94 12.73 2.76
CA VAL A 277 11.97 13.77 2.81
C VAL A 277 13.34 13.18 2.51
N GLY A 278 14.09 13.80 1.60
CA GLY A 278 15.45 13.38 1.23
C GLY A 278 15.53 12.15 0.31
N VAL A 279 14.40 11.67 -0.21
CA VAL A 279 14.33 10.62 -1.23
C VAL A 279 13.54 11.16 -2.42
N ALA A 280 14.08 11.06 -3.64
CA ALA A 280 13.42 11.57 -4.85
C ALA A 280 12.18 10.77 -5.30
N ARG A 281 11.68 9.84 -4.48
CA ARG A 281 10.50 9.04 -4.80
C ARG A 281 9.25 9.64 -4.15
N PRO A 282 8.17 9.88 -4.91
CA PRO A 282 6.91 10.36 -4.35
C PRO A 282 6.32 9.30 -3.39
N ASN A 283 5.74 9.75 -2.27
CA ASN A 283 4.92 8.88 -1.42
C ASN A 283 3.61 8.57 -2.18
N PRO A 284 3.11 7.32 -2.18
CA PRO A 284 1.90 6.97 -2.91
C PRO A 284 0.64 7.75 -2.49
N SER A 285 0.51 8.22 -1.25
CA SER A 285 -0.76 8.76 -0.72
C SER A 285 -1.34 9.94 -1.51
N VAL A 286 -0.54 10.93 -1.92
CA VAL A 286 -0.98 12.11 -2.69
C VAL A 286 -1.32 11.77 -4.13
N PRO A 287 -0.45 11.08 -4.90
CA PRO A 287 -0.81 10.56 -6.22
C PRO A 287 -2.13 9.76 -6.22
N LEU A 288 -2.43 9.03 -5.14
CA LEU A 288 -3.67 8.26 -5.02
C LEU A 288 -4.88 9.11 -4.70
N ALA A 289 -4.78 10.05 -3.74
CA ALA A 289 -5.85 11.00 -3.47
C ALA A 289 -6.20 11.82 -4.73
N ARG A 290 -5.18 12.18 -5.51
CA ARG A 290 -5.36 12.82 -6.83
C ARG A 290 -5.88 11.89 -7.90
N GLY A 291 -5.49 10.61 -7.89
CA GLY A 291 -6.07 9.60 -8.77
C GLY A 291 -7.59 9.55 -8.61
N ALA A 292 -8.08 9.56 -7.37
CA ALA A 292 -9.53 9.64 -7.10
C ALA A 292 -10.12 10.97 -7.59
N HIS A 293 -9.38 12.08 -7.50
CA HIS A 293 -9.79 13.36 -8.03
C HIS A 293 -9.95 13.37 -9.55
N LEU A 294 -8.95 12.85 -10.27
CA LEU A 294 -8.96 12.77 -11.72
C LEU A 294 -10.09 11.88 -12.23
N VAL A 295 -10.35 10.74 -11.58
CA VAL A 295 -11.50 9.89 -11.92
C VAL A 295 -12.81 10.66 -11.71
N ARG A 296 -12.94 11.39 -10.60
CA ARG A 296 -14.13 12.21 -10.32
C ARG A 296 -14.34 13.37 -11.31
N GLN A 297 -13.26 13.94 -11.85
CA GLN A 297 -13.35 15.01 -12.85
C GLN A 297 -13.60 14.50 -14.26
N ARG A 298 -13.12 13.30 -14.58
CA ARG A 298 -13.24 12.70 -15.92
C ARG A 298 -14.69 12.32 -16.27
N PHE A 299 -15.48 11.93 -15.28
CA PHE A 299 -16.87 11.53 -15.46
C PHE A 299 -17.80 12.50 -14.75
N ASP A 300 -18.96 12.78 -15.34
CA ASP A 300 -19.99 13.55 -14.65
C ASP A 300 -20.51 12.80 -13.42
N SER A 301 -21.01 13.56 -12.44
CA SER A 301 -21.45 12.99 -11.16
C SER A 301 -22.62 12.01 -11.31
N ALA A 302 -23.47 12.15 -12.33
CA ALA A 302 -24.59 11.24 -12.53
C ALA A 302 -24.13 9.89 -13.08
N THR A 303 -23.14 9.91 -13.97
CA THR A 303 -22.49 8.68 -14.48
C THR A 303 -21.72 7.98 -13.38
N LEU A 304 -20.83 8.70 -12.67
CA LEU A 304 -19.92 8.10 -11.69
C LEU A 304 -20.65 7.50 -10.48
N PHE A 305 -21.72 8.16 -10.03
CA PHE A 305 -22.52 7.71 -8.88
C PHE A 305 -23.86 7.09 -9.30
N SER A 306 -23.91 6.48 -10.48
CA SER A 306 -25.09 5.72 -10.93
C SER A 306 -25.17 4.34 -10.26
N GLY A 307 -26.39 3.79 -10.19
CA GLY A 307 -26.63 2.41 -9.74
C GLY A 307 -26.06 2.13 -8.35
N LEU A 308 -25.21 1.11 -8.25
CA LEU A 308 -24.59 0.68 -6.98
C LEU A 308 -23.72 1.78 -6.32
N MET A 309 -23.26 2.76 -7.10
CA MET A 309 -22.42 3.86 -6.61
C MET A 309 -23.21 5.03 -6.01
N ALA A 310 -24.55 5.02 -6.11
CA ALA A 310 -25.41 6.11 -5.64
C ALA A 310 -25.20 6.52 -4.16
N PRO A 311 -24.91 5.60 -3.21
CA PRO A 311 -24.62 5.98 -1.83
C PRO A 311 -23.37 6.86 -1.64
N LEU A 312 -22.46 6.88 -2.63
CA LEU A 312 -21.27 7.74 -2.61
C LEU A 312 -21.49 9.11 -3.28
N ALA A 313 -22.69 9.34 -3.83
CA ALA A 313 -23.03 10.63 -4.43
C ALA A 313 -22.96 11.74 -3.36
N PRO A 314 -22.49 12.95 -3.70
CA PRO A 314 -22.56 14.08 -2.79
C PRO A 314 -24.03 14.36 -2.42
N THR A 315 -24.36 14.26 -1.14
CA THR A 315 -25.71 14.51 -0.62
C THR A 315 -26.01 16.01 -0.62
N ASN A 316 -26.82 16.47 -1.57
CA ASN A 316 -27.22 17.87 -1.69
C ASN A 316 -28.44 18.24 -0.82
N SER A 317 -28.97 17.32 0.00
CA SER A 317 -30.36 17.40 0.48
C SER A 317 -30.57 17.25 1.99
N GLN A 318 -29.55 17.41 2.82
CA GLN A 318 -29.80 17.63 4.26
C GLN A 318 -29.83 19.14 4.54
N PRO A 319 -30.80 19.65 5.33
CA PRO A 319 -30.70 21.02 5.83
C PRO A 319 -29.36 21.16 6.54
N ALA A 320 -28.61 22.21 6.20
CA ALA A 320 -27.28 22.43 6.76
C ALA A 320 -27.42 22.56 8.28
N ASP A 321 -27.04 21.50 9.00
CA ASP A 321 -26.77 21.61 10.43
C ASP A 321 -25.58 22.57 10.54
N SER A 322 -25.88 23.82 10.90
CA SER A 322 -24.89 24.90 10.98
C SER A 322 -23.92 24.69 12.15
N ARG A 323 -24.10 23.66 12.98
CA ARG A 323 -23.14 23.32 14.03
C ARG A 323 -21.89 22.72 13.42
N ALA A 324 -20.74 23.15 13.93
CA ALA A 324 -19.46 22.56 13.57
C ALA A 324 -19.39 21.06 13.91
N THR A 325 -18.45 20.36 13.25
CA THR A 325 -18.30 18.90 13.40
C THR A 325 -18.07 18.48 14.85
N CYS A 326 -17.31 19.24 15.64
CA CYS A 326 -17.08 18.99 17.06
C CYS A 326 -18.38 18.94 17.88
N HIS A 327 -19.33 19.82 17.59
CA HIS A 327 -20.63 19.85 18.25
C HIS A 327 -21.57 18.75 17.75
N ARG A 328 -21.47 18.38 16.46
CA ARG A 328 -22.27 17.28 15.88
C ARG A 328 -21.82 15.90 16.35
N GLN A 329 -20.51 15.72 16.50
CA GLN A 329 -19.87 14.45 16.91
C GLN A 329 -19.44 14.44 18.40
N CYS A 330 -19.77 15.49 19.15
CA CYS A 330 -19.55 15.61 20.59
C CYS A 330 -18.08 15.43 21.03
N PHE A 331 -17.12 15.99 20.29
CA PHE A 331 -15.72 16.06 20.71
C PHE A 331 -15.30 17.48 21.09
N VAL A 332 -14.19 17.59 21.84
CA VAL A 332 -13.73 18.85 22.46
C VAL A 332 -13.41 19.89 21.40
N ARG A 333 -13.98 21.09 21.54
CA ARG A 333 -13.64 22.25 20.72
C ARG A 333 -12.28 22.81 21.16
N VAL A 334 -11.41 23.04 20.18
CA VAL A 334 -10.08 23.62 20.39
C VAL A 334 -10.13 25.11 20.03
N ASP A 335 -9.42 25.94 20.78
CA ASP A 335 -9.25 27.35 20.41
C ASP A 335 -8.19 27.50 19.32
N TRP A 336 -8.65 27.62 18.07
CA TRP A 336 -7.81 27.56 16.87
C TRP A 336 -7.65 28.93 16.19
N ILE A 337 -8.56 29.87 16.42
CA ILE A 337 -8.70 31.11 15.62
C ILE A 337 -7.44 31.96 15.74
N ASP A 338 -7.00 32.24 16.97
CA ASP A 338 -5.84 33.11 17.21
C ASP A 338 -4.54 32.44 16.77
N GLN A 339 -4.44 31.12 16.92
CA GLN A 339 -3.25 30.35 16.55
C GLN A 339 -3.07 30.28 15.03
N LEU A 340 -4.14 30.00 14.28
CA LEU A 340 -4.10 30.04 12.82
C LEU A 340 -3.90 31.47 12.30
N SER A 341 -4.43 32.48 12.98
CA SER A 341 -4.20 33.88 12.60
C SER A 341 -2.71 34.26 12.72
N ARG A 342 -2.06 33.90 13.83
CA ARG A 342 -0.61 34.07 14.02
C ARG A 342 0.21 33.31 12.97
N LEU A 343 -0.16 32.07 12.65
CA LEU A 343 0.52 31.28 11.62
C LEU A 343 0.38 31.95 10.23
N ARG A 344 -0.79 32.50 9.92
CA ARG A 344 -1.01 33.24 8.67
C ARG A 344 -0.11 34.48 8.57
N GLU A 345 0.01 35.25 9.64
CA GLU A 345 0.90 36.42 9.69
C GLU A 345 2.35 36.02 9.44
N LEU A 346 2.81 34.93 10.07
CA LEU A 346 4.14 34.38 9.84
C LEU A 346 4.36 34.03 8.36
N ILE A 347 3.44 33.25 7.77
CA ILE A 347 3.52 32.84 6.35
C ILE A 347 3.61 34.06 5.43
N VAL A 348 2.76 35.07 5.65
CA VAL A 348 2.74 36.30 4.84
C VAL A 348 4.04 37.11 5.00
N SER A 349 4.63 37.11 6.20
CA SER A 349 5.88 37.82 6.49
C SER A 349 7.13 37.08 6.05
N SER A 350 7.02 35.80 5.69
CA SER A 350 8.16 34.96 5.31
C SER A 350 8.68 35.29 3.92
N ASP A 351 10.00 35.25 3.73
CA ASP A 351 10.66 35.39 2.43
C ASP A 351 10.75 34.04 1.70
N THR A 352 9.67 33.24 1.76
CA THR A 352 9.65 31.93 1.11
C THR A 352 9.51 32.08 -0.40
N ARG A 353 10.15 31.20 -1.16
CA ARG A 353 10.16 31.24 -2.62
C ARG A 353 8.74 31.06 -3.22
N GLU A 354 7.82 30.48 -2.45
CA GLU A 354 6.46 30.13 -2.87
C GLU A 354 5.38 30.54 -1.85
N VAL A 355 5.49 31.73 -1.23
CA VAL A 355 4.49 32.26 -0.27
C VAL A 355 3.05 32.07 -0.75
N SER A 356 2.79 32.29 -2.05
CA SER A 356 1.43 32.16 -2.61
C SER A 356 0.86 30.74 -2.54
N VAL A 357 1.70 29.71 -2.70
CA VAL A 357 1.31 28.29 -2.61
C VAL A 357 1.02 27.92 -1.16
N ALA A 358 1.89 28.37 -0.23
CA ALA A 358 1.70 28.18 1.20
C ALA A 358 0.39 28.83 1.68
N ILE A 359 0.07 30.05 1.23
CA ILE A 359 -1.19 30.74 1.57
C ILE A 359 -2.41 29.95 1.08
N ARG A 360 -2.43 29.46 -0.17
CA ARG A 360 -3.57 28.69 -0.69
C ARG A 360 -3.79 27.38 0.07
N SER A 361 -2.70 26.68 0.37
CA SER A 361 -2.72 25.45 1.17
C SER A 361 -3.22 25.72 2.59
N PHE A 362 -2.76 26.82 3.21
CA PHE A 362 -3.20 27.29 4.51
C PHE A 362 -4.68 27.70 4.52
N ASP A 363 -5.17 28.42 3.51
CA ASP A 363 -6.57 28.85 3.46
C ASP A 363 -7.53 27.64 3.37
N THR A 364 -7.12 26.58 2.66
CA THR A 364 -7.85 25.30 2.64
C THR A 364 -7.86 24.65 4.01
N LEU A 365 -6.70 24.60 4.70
CA LEU A 365 -6.60 24.08 6.06
C LEU A 365 -7.49 24.85 7.04
N ARG A 366 -7.49 26.19 6.94
CA ARG A 366 -8.32 27.08 7.77
C ARG A 366 -9.81 26.80 7.58
N ALA A 367 -10.26 26.61 6.35
CA ALA A 367 -11.65 26.27 6.07
C ALA A 367 -12.07 24.93 6.68
N ILE A 368 -11.15 23.95 6.75
CA ILE A 368 -11.37 22.67 7.43
C ILE A 368 -11.44 22.87 8.95
N TYR A 369 -10.57 23.70 9.53
CA TYR A 369 -10.64 24.07 10.95
C TYR A 369 -11.98 24.72 11.30
N GLU A 370 -12.45 25.66 10.48
CA GLU A 370 -13.75 26.32 10.64
C GLU A 370 -14.91 25.32 10.58
N ALA A 371 -14.89 24.39 9.62
CA ALA A 371 -15.92 23.34 9.54
C ALA A 371 -15.84 22.30 10.69
N THR A 372 -14.63 22.10 11.24
CA THR A 372 -14.39 21.10 12.28
C THR A 372 -14.74 21.64 13.66
N TYR A 373 -14.29 22.85 14.00
CA TYR A 373 -14.39 23.43 15.34
C TYR A 373 -15.34 24.64 15.43
N GLY A 374 -15.78 25.17 14.30
CA GLY A 374 -16.68 26.32 14.22
C GLY A 374 -15.98 27.64 14.44
N ASP A 375 -16.73 28.71 14.22
CA ASP A 375 -16.40 30.06 14.65
C ASP A 375 -16.40 30.21 16.18
N ARG A 376 -16.44 31.44 16.70
CA ARG A 376 -16.48 31.70 18.15
C ARG A 376 -17.75 31.18 18.82
N ASP A 377 -18.83 31.04 18.06
CA ASP A 377 -20.13 30.56 18.52
C ASP A 377 -20.32 29.05 18.26
N GLY A 378 -19.31 28.38 17.68
CA GLY A 378 -19.35 26.96 17.35
C GLY A 378 -20.15 26.65 16.08
N LEU A 379 -20.40 27.67 15.26
CA LEU A 379 -21.18 27.57 14.03
C LEU A 379 -20.28 27.54 12.79
N TYR A 380 -20.82 27.01 11.70
CA TYR A 380 -20.19 26.92 10.40
C TYR A 380 -21.25 27.05 9.29
N GLU A 381 -21.11 28.08 8.46
CA GLU A 381 -22.02 28.36 7.33
C GLU A 381 -21.37 28.14 5.96
N GLY A 382 -20.17 27.54 5.92
CA GLY A 382 -19.47 27.28 4.67
C GLY A 382 -19.89 25.99 3.97
N PRO A 383 -19.24 25.65 2.84
CA PRO A 383 -19.53 24.43 2.10
C PRO A 383 -19.36 23.14 2.95
N PRO A 384 -20.29 22.17 2.88
CA PRO A 384 -20.22 20.93 3.68
C PRO A 384 -18.94 20.11 3.47
N MET A 385 -18.34 20.21 2.28
CA MET A 385 -17.12 19.50 1.91
C MET A 385 -15.90 19.86 2.77
N HIS A 386 -15.86 21.02 3.42
CA HIS A 386 -14.76 21.35 4.34
C HIS A 386 -14.81 20.56 5.65
N GLY A 387 -15.96 19.96 6.00
CA GLY A 387 -16.03 19.01 7.11
C GLY A 387 -15.30 17.69 6.86
N MET A 388 -14.83 17.44 5.63
CA MET A 388 -14.02 16.26 5.29
C MET A 388 -12.54 16.57 5.49
N VAL A 389 -11.94 16.15 6.62
CA VAL A 389 -10.52 16.43 6.94
C VAL A 389 -9.55 16.00 5.83
N LEU A 390 -9.74 14.80 5.27
CA LEU A 390 -8.88 14.27 4.19
C LEU A 390 -9.01 15.05 2.87
N ARG A 391 -9.96 15.99 2.75
CA ARG A 391 -10.07 16.90 1.60
C ARG A 391 -8.76 17.68 1.38
N TRP A 392 -8.06 18.03 2.44
CA TRP A 392 -6.80 18.77 2.32
C TRP A 392 -5.77 18.02 1.46
N LEU A 393 -5.64 16.70 1.67
CA LEU A 393 -4.77 15.83 0.86
C LEU A 393 -5.25 15.73 -0.59
N TYR A 394 -6.56 15.74 -0.78
CA TYR A 394 -7.21 15.60 -2.09
C TYR A 394 -7.01 16.83 -2.99
N VAL A 395 -6.94 18.03 -2.42
CA VAL A 395 -6.75 19.30 -3.18
C VAL A 395 -5.34 19.87 -3.11
N MET A 396 -4.40 19.12 -2.51
CA MET A 396 -3.02 19.57 -2.31
C MET A 396 -2.25 19.74 -3.64
N GLU A 397 -1.62 20.91 -3.83
CA GLU A 397 -0.84 21.28 -5.03
C GLU A 397 0.54 20.60 -5.06
N ASP A 398 1.10 20.35 -6.26
CA ASP A 398 2.42 19.72 -6.42
C ASP A 398 3.54 20.59 -5.86
N ASP A 399 3.44 21.90 -6.08
CA ASP A 399 4.41 22.88 -5.61
C ASP A 399 4.47 22.88 -4.06
N PHE A 400 3.33 22.65 -3.40
CA PHE A 400 3.29 22.50 -1.95
C PHE A 400 3.98 21.20 -1.49
N VAL A 401 3.76 20.09 -2.20
CA VAL A 401 4.47 18.82 -1.92
C VAL A 401 5.97 18.97 -2.16
N ALA A 402 6.38 19.67 -3.21
CA ALA A 402 7.77 19.98 -3.50
C ALA A 402 8.40 20.82 -2.38
N SER A 403 7.65 21.81 -1.86
CA SER A 403 8.05 22.61 -0.70
C SER A 403 8.28 21.75 0.56
N LEU A 404 7.42 20.77 0.82
CA LEU A 404 7.62 19.80 1.91
C LEU A 404 8.86 18.93 1.70
N GLN A 405 9.10 18.45 0.47
CA GLN A 405 10.29 17.67 0.11
C GLN A 405 11.59 18.47 0.28
N SER A 406 11.54 19.78 -0.01
CA SER A 406 12.67 20.70 0.21
C SER A 406 12.80 21.18 1.66
N LYS A 407 11.95 20.69 2.58
CA LYS A 407 11.93 21.10 4.00
C LYS A 407 11.67 22.59 4.20
N ASP A 408 10.83 23.20 3.35
CA ASP A 408 10.39 24.57 3.56
C ASP A 408 9.70 24.71 4.92
N ALA A 409 10.13 25.68 5.73
CA ALA A 409 9.65 25.84 7.09
C ALA A 409 8.15 26.12 7.15
N MET A 410 7.61 26.95 6.24
CA MET A 410 6.18 27.29 6.24
C MET A 410 5.34 26.10 5.82
N ALA A 411 5.77 25.34 4.81
CA ALA A 411 5.10 24.12 4.40
C ALA A 411 5.06 23.08 5.53
N LEU A 412 6.19 22.88 6.23
CA LEU A 412 6.28 21.99 7.40
C LEU A 412 5.37 22.43 8.55
N LEU A 413 5.27 23.73 8.83
CA LEU A 413 4.35 24.26 9.85
C LEU A 413 2.89 24.04 9.46
N ILE A 414 2.51 24.31 8.21
CA ILE A 414 1.14 24.05 7.74
C ILE A 414 0.80 22.57 7.90
N LEU A 415 1.71 21.64 7.55
CA LEU A 415 1.52 20.21 7.76
C LEU A 415 1.43 19.84 9.25
N ALA A 416 2.22 20.48 10.12
CA ALA A 416 2.13 20.28 11.56
C ALA A 416 0.76 20.70 12.11
N TYR A 417 0.18 21.77 11.59
CA TYR A 417 -1.17 22.22 11.97
C TYR A 417 -2.27 21.36 11.33
N PHE A 418 -1.98 20.61 10.25
CA PHE A 418 -2.91 19.60 9.76
C PHE A 418 -2.96 18.34 10.64
N ALA A 419 -1.83 17.95 11.24
CA ALA A 419 -1.71 16.69 11.98
C ALA A 419 -2.79 16.48 13.08
N PRO A 420 -3.14 17.47 13.92
CA PRO A 420 -4.17 17.29 14.95
C PRO A 420 -5.58 17.06 14.40
N LEU A 421 -5.89 17.54 13.19
CA LEU A 421 -7.18 17.27 12.55
C LEU A 421 -7.37 15.77 12.27
N LEU A 422 -6.28 15.01 12.04
CA LEU A 422 -6.37 13.55 11.89
C LEU A 422 -6.92 12.88 13.14
N ASN A 423 -6.66 13.42 14.34
CA ASN A 423 -7.17 12.87 15.60
C ASN A 423 -8.67 13.11 15.80
N THR A 424 -9.26 14.10 15.12
CA THR A 424 -10.73 14.28 15.10
C THR A 424 -11.42 13.13 14.37
N MET A 425 -10.70 12.42 13.49
CA MET A 425 -11.16 11.19 12.85
C MET A 425 -10.86 9.97 13.72
N SER A 426 -11.15 10.02 15.03
CA SER A 426 -10.77 8.96 16.00
C SER A 426 -11.30 7.57 15.63
N LYS A 427 -12.44 7.51 14.92
CA LYS A 427 -13.05 6.26 14.41
C LYS A 427 -12.35 5.71 13.17
N ALA A 428 -11.55 6.51 12.46
CA ALA A 428 -10.75 6.08 11.32
C ALA A 428 -9.49 5.34 11.78
N TRP A 429 -9.65 4.07 12.14
CA TRP A 429 -8.57 3.21 12.65
C TRP A 429 -7.30 3.20 11.77
N PHE A 430 -7.45 3.38 10.45
CA PHE A 430 -6.36 3.42 9.49
C PHE A 430 -5.50 4.69 9.58
N LEU A 431 -5.98 5.76 10.24
CA LEU A 431 -5.22 6.99 10.50
C LEU A 431 -4.55 7.01 11.89
N LYS A 432 -4.82 6.00 12.73
CA LYS A 432 -4.27 5.95 14.10
C LYS A 432 -2.74 5.97 14.07
N GLY A 433 -2.17 6.91 14.83
CA GLY A 433 -0.72 7.11 14.98
C GLY A 433 -0.09 8.09 13.98
N TRP A 434 -0.82 8.53 12.94
CA TRP A 434 -0.25 9.45 11.95
C TRP A 434 0.01 10.85 12.50
N ALA A 435 -0.86 11.40 13.34
CA ALA A 435 -0.66 12.74 13.90
C ALA A 435 0.65 12.85 14.72
N GLU A 436 0.87 11.89 15.63
CA GLU A 436 2.09 11.80 16.44
C GLU A 436 3.34 11.60 15.57
N HIS A 437 3.24 10.73 14.57
CA HIS A 437 4.32 10.49 13.62
C HIS A 437 4.70 11.75 12.84
N LEU A 438 3.72 12.48 12.31
CA LEU A 438 3.95 13.71 11.56
C LEU A 438 4.64 14.76 12.42
N LEU A 439 4.11 15.03 13.61
CA LEU A 439 4.68 16.04 14.52
C LEU A 439 6.10 15.69 14.96
N THR A 440 6.36 14.41 15.26
CA THR A 440 7.69 13.92 15.60
C THR A 440 8.67 14.07 14.43
N SER A 441 8.23 13.73 13.21
CA SER A 441 9.07 13.82 12.01
C SER A 441 9.34 15.28 11.62
N ILE A 442 8.33 16.15 11.69
CA ILE A 442 8.47 17.58 11.39
C ILE A 442 9.43 18.25 12.37
N ARG A 443 9.38 17.91 13.66
CA ARG A 443 10.32 18.42 14.67
C ARG A 443 11.79 18.10 14.35
N ILE A 444 12.06 17.05 13.59
CA ILE A 444 13.42 16.69 13.14
C ILE A 444 13.85 17.58 11.96
N PHE A 445 12.92 17.99 11.10
CA PHE A 445 13.24 18.72 9.86
C PHE A 445 13.18 20.22 9.99
N ILE A 446 12.38 20.75 10.91
CA ILE A 446 12.15 22.17 11.05
C ILE A 446 13.35 22.89 11.67
N ASP A 447 13.60 24.13 11.23
CA ASP A 447 14.64 24.97 11.83
C ASP A 447 14.32 25.33 13.28
N LYS A 448 15.39 25.52 14.07
CA LYS A 448 15.29 25.77 15.53
C LYS A 448 14.41 26.96 15.87
N GLU A 449 14.38 27.98 15.03
CA GLU A 449 13.59 29.20 15.23
C GLU A 449 12.07 28.96 15.19
N TYR A 450 11.62 27.88 14.54
CA TYR A 450 10.20 27.55 14.42
C TYR A 450 9.75 26.42 15.36
N VAL A 451 10.64 25.86 16.20
CA VAL A 451 10.30 24.73 17.08
C VAL A 451 9.17 25.08 18.05
N GLU A 452 9.13 26.30 18.58
CA GLU A 452 8.07 26.78 19.48
C GLU A 452 6.68 26.75 18.82
N TRP A 453 6.61 26.88 17.49
CA TRP A 453 5.35 26.82 16.75
C TRP A 453 4.73 25.42 16.72
N LEU A 454 5.50 24.38 17.08
CA LEU A 454 5.00 23.01 17.20
C LEU A 454 4.33 22.72 18.54
N GLU A 455 4.50 23.57 19.56
CA GLU A 455 3.92 23.34 20.89
C GLU A 455 2.40 23.25 20.85
N TRP A 456 1.76 24.18 20.13
CA TRP A 456 0.30 24.18 20.01
C TRP A 456 -0.24 22.93 19.30
N PRO A 457 0.19 22.57 18.06
CA PRO A 457 -0.35 21.38 17.41
C PRO A 457 -0.01 20.08 18.18
N MET A 458 1.14 20.00 18.86
CA MET A 458 1.43 18.88 19.75
C MET A 458 0.45 18.80 20.93
N GLY A 459 0.20 19.90 21.63
CA GLY A 459 -0.75 19.95 22.73
C GLY A 459 -2.18 19.59 22.30
N VAL A 460 -2.60 20.03 21.11
CA VAL A 460 -3.92 19.65 20.56
C VAL A 460 -3.96 18.16 20.22
N ALA A 461 -2.90 17.61 19.63
CA ALA A 461 -2.86 16.18 19.29
C ALA A 461 -2.90 15.29 20.54
N GLU A 462 -2.23 15.68 21.62
CA GLU A 462 -2.19 14.94 22.90
C GLU A 462 -3.56 14.89 23.60
N GLN A 463 -4.38 15.95 23.52
CA GLN A 463 -5.72 15.98 24.12
C GLN A 463 -6.64 14.85 23.63
N TYR A 464 -6.44 14.36 22.41
CA TYR A 464 -7.21 13.24 21.86
C TYR A 464 -6.66 11.86 22.25
N SER A 465 -5.41 11.79 22.70
CA SER A 465 -4.78 10.55 23.18
C SER A 465 -5.29 10.15 24.58
N GLU A 466 -5.70 11.11 25.39
CA GLU A 466 -6.16 10.91 26.78
C GLU A 466 -7.66 10.57 26.91
N HIS A 467 -8.43 10.53 25.82
CA HIS A 467 -9.88 10.28 25.83
C HIS A 467 -10.31 8.97 25.15
N ILE A 468 -9.37 8.05 24.93
CA ILE A 468 -9.65 6.70 24.44
C ILE A 468 -9.69 5.75 25.65
N CYS A 469 -10.89 5.55 26.21
CA CYS A 469 -11.21 4.44 27.12
C CYS A 469 -11.97 3.37 26.36
#